data_AF-A0A9D9M1N8-F1
#
_entry.id   AF-A0A9D9M1N8-F1
#
_cell.length_a   1.000
_cell.length_b   1.000
_cell.length_c   1.000
_cell.angle_alpha   90.00
_cell.angle_beta   90.00
_cell.angle_gamma   90.00
#
_symmetry.space_group_name_H-M   'P 1'
#
loop_
_entity.id
_entity.type
_entity.pdbx_description
1 polymer ?
#
loop_
_entity_poly.entity_id
_entity_poly.type
_entity_poly.pdbx_seq_one_letter_code
_entity_poly.pdbx_strand_id
1 'polypeptide(L)'
;MDKLFICLGNSYKHGNRCLAGIEVEFDYNKYVVKRDPDGKPIWFRPINRNAEAGAIPNTEALDFEVFDIVKACHIQPCPEGAQRENYYYNSLVKVSHMAKTIQNLDKLIDSTHSTLFGNRGAAVPPDKYNALDYSLILIKCSDIKFYEKDRSEWNKEPQPRGKLKYNSVKYDLPVTDPLFRQVIQNDLTKANSYDNYYLTLSLGVEHEEWHSKLIAGVIPVVGASPTMVCLPQQNIYYKRPPKEDSATVTFNLFQKGMSIDQIAAKRGFSPDTISTHLTRFIESGELDIRRLVSDEKIKRVAGYRRRHPEEDKLKPFFDAFNGEIPYTEIRWILAAIK
;
A
#
# COMPACT_ATOMS: atom_id res chain seq x y z
N MET A 1 -8.89 16.31 -1.15
CA MET A 1 -8.47 16.46 0.25
C MET A 1 -7.40 15.41 0.52
N ASP A 2 -6.43 15.71 1.37
CA ASP A 2 -5.36 14.80 1.75
C ASP A 2 -5.40 14.55 3.26
N LYS A 3 -4.87 13.42 3.72
CA LYS A 3 -4.69 13.11 5.15
C LYS A 3 -3.29 12.61 5.44
N LEU A 4 -2.80 12.87 6.64
CA LEU A 4 -1.58 12.30 7.18
C LEU A 4 -1.94 11.29 8.26
N PHE A 5 -1.20 10.18 8.34
CA PHE A 5 -1.38 9.19 9.39
C PHE A 5 -0.06 8.54 9.77
N ILE A 6 0.05 8.11 11.03
CA ILE A 6 1.14 7.27 11.53
C ILE A 6 0.79 5.83 11.18
N CYS A 7 1.58 5.18 10.34
CA CYS A 7 1.43 3.76 10.04
C CYS A 7 1.62 2.91 11.32
N LEU A 8 0.59 2.15 11.69
CA LEU A 8 0.60 1.23 12.85
C LEU A 8 0.27 -0.21 12.47
N GLY A 9 -0.10 -0.46 11.22
CA GLY A 9 -0.26 -1.80 10.67
C GLY A 9 0.07 -1.81 9.18
N ASN A 10 0.89 -2.77 8.77
CA ASN A 10 1.14 -3.13 7.38
C ASN A 10 1.07 -4.65 7.27
N SER A 11 -0.16 -5.18 7.22
CA SER A 11 -0.45 -6.60 7.38
C SER A 11 -0.80 -7.31 6.07
N TYR A 12 -0.74 -8.64 6.03
CA TYR A 12 -1.25 -9.40 4.88
C TYR A 12 -2.78 -9.31 4.75
N LYS A 13 -3.26 -9.14 3.51
CA LYS A 13 -4.69 -9.17 3.13
C LYS A 13 -4.85 -9.70 1.70
N HIS A 14 -5.48 -10.87 1.53
CA HIS A 14 -5.71 -11.52 0.21
C HIS A 14 -4.48 -11.53 -0.71
N GLY A 15 -3.32 -11.93 -0.20
CA GLY A 15 -2.05 -11.95 -0.96
C GLY A 15 -1.38 -10.58 -1.14
N ASN A 16 -2.05 -9.49 -0.78
CA ASN A 16 -1.58 -8.10 -0.80
C ASN A 16 -1.46 -7.55 0.63
N ARG A 17 -1.58 -6.22 0.82
CA ARG A 17 -1.44 -5.57 2.12
C ARG A 17 -2.68 -4.83 2.60
N CYS A 18 -2.77 -4.69 3.92
CA CYS A 18 -3.61 -3.73 4.61
C CYS A 18 -2.69 -2.74 5.33
N LEU A 19 -2.71 -1.48 4.92
CA LEU A 19 -2.05 -0.39 5.63
C LEU A 19 -3.06 0.32 6.51
N ALA A 20 -2.73 0.62 7.76
CA ALA A 20 -3.64 1.30 8.67
C ALA A 20 -2.87 2.10 9.72
N GLY A 21 -3.48 3.15 10.24
CA GLY A 21 -2.83 3.99 11.23
C GLY A 21 -3.72 5.06 11.83
N ILE A 22 -3.10 5.90 12.66
CA ILE A 22 -3.80 6.99 13.37
C ILE A 22 -3.56 8.30 12.62
N GLU A 23 -4.64 9.04 12.35
CA GLU A 23 -4.61 10.33 11.67
C GLU A 23 -3.83 11.35 12.51
N VAL A 24 -2.99 12.13 11.83
CA VAL A 24 -2.23 13.23 12.41
C VAL A 24 -2.41 14.49 11.59
N GLU A 25 -2.16 15.62 12.23
CA GLU A 25 -2.01 16.91 11.60
C GLU A 25 -0.60 17.45 11.89
N PHE A 26 -0.05 18.20 10.94
CA PHE A 26 1.23 18.85 11.12
C PHE A 26 0.99 20.28 11.58
N ASP A 27 1.37 20.56 12.82
CA ASP A 27 1.13 21.84 13.50
C ASP A 27 2.40 22.30 14.23
N TYR A 28 2.78 23.57 14.10
CA TYR A 28 3.99 24.15 14.70
C TYR A 28 5.24 23.23 14.70
N ASN A 29 5.60 22.68 13.54
CA ASN A 29 6.74 21.77 13.34
C ASN A 29 6.68 20.43 14.10
N LYS A 30 5.50 19.99 14.52
CA LYS A 30 5.28 18.67 15.14
C LYS A 30 4.04 18.00 14.56
N TYR A 31 4.04 16.67 14.59
CA TYR A 31 2.84 15.90 14.31
C TYR A 31 1.99 15.80 15.57
N VAL A 32 0.71 16.16 15.46
CA VAL A 32 -0.29 16.08 16.53
C VAL A 32 -1.31 15.00 16.16
N VAL A 33 -1.62 14.13 17.10
CA VAL A 33 -2.61 13.06 16.91
C VAL A 33 -4.00 13.67 16.88
N LYS A 34 -4.75 13.39 15.81
CA LYS A 34 -6.15 13.78 15.74
C LYS A 34 -6.99 12.85 16.59
N ARG A 35 -7.91 13.44 17.33
CA ARG A 35 -8.79 12.75 18.27
C ARG A 35 -10.24 13.08 17.99
N ASP A 36 -11.12 12.13 18.29
CA ASP A 36 -12.55 12.35 18.28
C ASP A 36 -12.99 13.17 19.53
N PRO A 37 -14.28 13.56 19.64
CA PRO A 37 -14.78 14.30 20.80
C PRO A 37 -14.59 13.60 22.15
N ASP A 38 -14.48 12.27 22.16
CA ASP A 38 -14.24 11.46 23.36
C ASP A 38 -12.74 11.31 23.68
N GLY A 39 -11.87 11.94 22.89
CA GLY A 39 -10.42 11.93 23.06
C GLY A 39 -9.73 10.69 22.50
N LYS A 40 -10.44 9.81 21.77
CA LYS A 40 -9.84 8.62 21.17
C LYS A 40 -9.07 8.98 19.90
N PRO A 41 -7.93 8.33 19.61
CA PRO A 41 -7.23 8.53 18.35
C PRO A 41 -8.11 8.17 17.15
N ILE A 42 -8.17 9.04 16.14
CA ILE A 42 -8.92 8.79 14.92
C ILE A 42 -8.11 7.85 14.02
N TRP A 43 -8.67 6.70 13.69
CA TRP A 43 -8.08 5.77 12.73
C TRP A 43 -8.30 6.23 11.29
N PHE A 44 -7.33 5.90 10.45
CA PHE A 44 -7.37 6.05 9.00
C PHE A 44 -6.86 4.78 8.33
N ARG A 45 -7.62 4.26 7.36
CA ARG A 45 -7.23 3.11 6.55
C ARG A 45 -7.38 3.43 5.06
N PRO A 46 -6.28 3.62 4.33
CA PRO A 46 -6.34 3.71 2.87
C PRO A 46 -6.73 2.36 2.27
N ILE A 47 -7.66 2.37 1.32
CA ILE A 47 -8.08 1.20 0.55
C ILE A 47 -7.95 1.47 -0.95
N ASN A 48 -7.49 0.47 -1.70
CA ASN A 48 -7.35 0.58 -3.15
C ASN A 48 -8.71 0.35 -3.82
N ARG A 49 -9.24 1.35 -4.52
CA ARG A 49 -10.58 1.30 -5.13
C ARG A 49 -10.79 0.13 -6.09
N ASN A 50 -9.73 -0.28 -6.77
CA ASN A 50 -9.79 -1.24 -7.87
C ASN A 50 -9.30 -2.64 -7.45
N ALA A 51 -9.01 -2.85 -6.16
CA ALA A 51 -8.50 -4.12 -5.65
C ALA A 51 -9.55 -4.87 -4.84
N GLU A 52 -9.48 -6.20 -4.88
CA GLU A 52 -10.31 -7.08 -4.06
C GLU A 52 -10.19 -6.70 -2.59
N ALA A 53 -11.34 -6.53 -1.95
CA ALA A 53 -11.48 -6.07 -0.58
C ALA A 53 -10.70 -4.78 -0.24
N GLY A 54 -10.33 -3.96 -1.22
CA GLY A 54 -9.56 -2.74 -1.00
C GLY A 54 -8.09 -2.96 -0.61
N ALA A 55 -7.52 -4.15 -0.86
CA ALA A 55 -6.14 -4.46 -0.50
C ALA A 55 -5.13 -3.59 -1.29
N ILE A 56 -4.10 -3.08 -0.61
CA ILE A 56 -3.03 -2.28 -1.23
C ILE A 56 -2.01 -3.24 -1.86
N PRO A 57 -1.64 -3.05 -3.14
CA PRO A 57 -0.65 -3.89 -3.81
C PRO A 57 0.66 -3.99 -3.02
N ASN A 58 1.24 -5.18 -2.94
CA ASN A 58 2.53 -5.37 -2.26
C ASN A 58 3.62 -4.42 -2.76
N THR A 59 3.66 -4.17 -4.08
CA THR A 59 4.65 -3.28 -4.71
C THR A 59 4.57 -1.84 -4.22
N GLU A 60 3.43 -1.41 -3.70
CA GLU A 60 3.23 -0.09 -3.11
C GLU A 60 3.43 -0.13 -1.60
N ALA A 61 2.78 -1.09 -0.92
CA ALA A 61 2.79 -1.13 0.54
C ALA A 61 4.14 -1.51 1.15
N LEU A 62 5.07 -2.13 0.40
CA LEU A 62 6.43 -2.42 0.85
C LEU A 62 7.28 -1.16 1.06
N ASP A 63 6.87 0.00 0.54
CA ASP A 63 7.58 1.26 0.74
C ASP A 63 7.25 1.94 2.10
N PHE A 64 6.37 1.34 2.90
CA PHE A 64 5.93 1.87 4.20
C PHE A 64 6.23 0.90 5.35
N GLU A 65 6.85 1.43 6.39
CA GLU A 65 7.11 0.73 7.65
C GLU A 65 6.18 1.21 8.76
N VAL A 66 6.03 0.39 9.80
CA VAL A 66 5.39 0.85 11.04
C VAL A 66 6.20 2.03 11.59
N PHE A 67 5.49 3.06 12.08
CA PHE A 67 5.96 4.39 12.48
C PHE A 67 6.24 5.39 11.35
N ASP A 68 6.12 5.02 10.08
CA ASP A 68 6.15 6.02 9.01
C ASP A 68 4.97 6.98 9.11
N ILE A 69 5.23 8.26 8.88
CA ILE A 69 4.19 9.24 8.62
C ILE A 69 3.90 9.22 7.12
N VAL A 70 2.69 8.83 6.78
CA VAL A 70 2.25 8.62 5.40
C VAL A 70 1.18 9.64 5.05
N LYS A 71 1.33 10.30 3.90
CA LYS A 71 0.32 11.15 3.28
C LYS A 71 -0.49 10.33 2.29
N ALA A 72 -1.80 10.30 2.49
CA ALA A 72 -2.76 9.81 1.50
C ALA A 72 -3.33 11.00 0.71
N CYS A 73 -3.12 11.00 -0.60
CA CYS A 73 -3.51 12.09 -1.49
C CYS A 73 -4.84 11.81 -2.18
N HIS A 74 -5.65 12.86 -2.38
CA HIS A 74 -6.95 12.83 -3.05
C HIS A 74 -7.88 11.73 -2.52
N ILE A 75 -8.11 11.75 -1.21
CA ILE A 75 -8.91 10.72 -0.55
C ILE A 75 -10.42 10.92 -0.76
N GLN A 76 -11.17 9.82 -0.70
CA GLN A 76 -12.63 9.82 -0.65
C GLN A 76 -13.10 8.84 0.44
N PRO A 77 -13.99 9.25 1.37
CA PRO A 77 -14.52 8.35 2.39
C PRO A 77 -15.27 7.18 1.76
N CYS A 78 -15.06 5.98 2.29
CA CYS A 78 -15.74 4.75 1.90
C CYS A 78 -16.02 3.86 3.12
N PRO A 79 -16.77 4.36 4.12
CA PRO A 79 -17.07 3.57 5.31
C PRO A 79 -18.01 2.41 4.99
N GLU A 80 -17.80 1.26 5.62
CA GLU A 80 -18.65 0.07 5.47
C GLU A 80 -18.71 -0.69 6.80
N GLY A 81 -19.91 -0.86 7.37
CA GLY A 81 -20.11 -1.44 8.71
C GLY A 81 -19.13 -0.88 9.75
N ALA A 82 -18.40 -1.78 10.43
CA ALA A 82 -17.37 -1.43 11.43
C ALA A 82 -16.20 -0.61 10.86
N GLN A 83 -15.99 -0.63 9.54
CA GLN A 83 -14.83 -0.04 8.86
C GLN A 83 -15.03 1.44 8.53
N ARG A 84 -15.40 2.25 9.54
CA ARG A 84 -15.68 3.68 9.42
C ARG A 84 -14.47 4.51 8.98
N GLU A 85 -13.28 3.98 9.22
CA GLU A 85 -11.99 4.56 8.91
C GLU A 85 -11.51 4.37 7.47
N ASN A 86 -12.29 3.69 6.62
CA ASN A 86 -11.93 3.41 5.23
C ASN A 86 -12.01 4.66 4.34
N TYR A 87 -10.94 4.90 3.57
CA TYR A 87 -10.90 5.90 2.52
C TYR A 87 -10.25 5.32 1.27
N TYR A 88 -10.88 5.53 0.11
CA TYR A 88 -10.16 5.41 -1.15
C TYR A 88 -9.06 6.47 -1.21
N TYR A 89 -7.92 6.11 -1.77
CA TYR A 89 -6.79 7.01 -1.99
C TYR A 89 -6.39 7.01 -3.48
N ASN A 90 -5.71 8.07 -3.93
CA ASN A 90 -5.09 8.11 -5.25
C ASN A 90 -3.60 7.73 -5.21
N SER A 91 -2.87 8.26 -4.23
CA SER A 91 -1.48 7.88 -3.98
C SER A 91 -1.13 7.96 -2.50
N LEU A 92 -0.15 7.15 -2.09
CA LEU A 92 0.45 7.18 -0.77
C LEU A 92 1.90 7.66 -0.87
N VAL A 93 2.31 8.55 0.03
CA VAL A 93 3.67 9.11 0.04
C VAL A 93 4.20 9.12 1.46
N LYS A 94 5.39 8.55 1.67
CA LYS A 94 6.10 8.63 2.95
C LYS A 94 6.64 10.05 3.12
N VAL A 95 6.24 10.72 4.19
CA VAL A 95 6.62 12.12 4.48
C VAL A 95 7.71 12.18 5.53
N SER A 96 7.62 11.36 6.56
CA SER A 96 8.53 11.38 7.70
C SER A 96 8.46 10.06 8.46
N HIS A 97 9.07 10.01 9.64
CA HIS A 97 9.05 8.87 10.54
C HIS A 97 8.90 9.35 11.98
N MET A 98 8.04 8.68 12.76
CA MET A 98 7.84 8.98 14.17
C MET A 98 8.96 8.36 15.02
N ALA A 99 9.44 9.11 16.01
CA ALA A 99 10.28 8.55 17.07
C ALA A 99 9.55 7.44 17.86
N LYS A 100 10.21 6.30 17.98
CA LYS A 100 9.71 5.07 18.62
C LYS A 100 9.90 5.16 20.13
N THR A 101 9.02 5.88 20.83
CA THR A 101 9.06 5.98 22.29
C THR A 101 7.81 5.38 22.93
N ILE A 102 7.95 4.80 24.13
CA ILE A 102 6.81 4.28 24.90
C ILE A 102 5.79 5.40 25.14
N GLN A 103 6.26 6.60 25.45
CA GLN A 103 5.40 7.76 25.72
C GLN A 103 4.57 8.17 24.51
N ASN A 104 5.08 7.99 23.29
CA ASN A 104 4.31 8.25 22.08
C ASN A 104 3.27 7.15 21.83
N LEU A 105 3.64 5.89 22.02
CA LEU A 105 2.74 4.75 21.82
C LEU A 105 1.61 4.67 22.85
N ASP A 106 1.89 4.93 24.13
CA ASP A 106 0.88 4.90 25.19
C ASP A 106 -0.24 5.92 24.92
N LYS A 107 0.06 7.04 24.25
CA LYS A 107 -0.95 8.04 23.84
C LYS A 107 -1.87 7.56 22.72
N LEU A 108 -1.52 6.48 22.04
CA LEU A 108 -2.26 5.93 20.89
C LEU A 108 -3.15 4.74 21.27
N ILE A 109 -3.03 4.23 22.50
CA ILE A 109 -3.82 3.10 22.98
C ILE A 109 -5.28 3.51 23.16
N ASP A 110 -6.18 2.58 22.84
CA ASP A 110 -7.57 2.62 23.26
C ASP A 110 -7.83 1.57 24.35
N SER A 111 -8.26 2.05 25.52
CA SER A 111 -8.59 1.23 26.70
C SER A 111 -10.08 1.26 27.05
N THR A 112 -10.93 1.82 26.19
CA THR A 112 -12.34 2.09 26.50
C THR A 112 -13.25 0.88 26.33
N HIS A 113 -12.78 -0.18 25.67
CA HIS A 113 -13.60 -1.33 25.30
C HIS A 113 -13.44 -2.50 26.27
N SER A 114 -14.55 -3.07 26.76
CA SER A 114 -14.50 -4.25 27.64
C SER A 114 -14.14 -5.54 26.90
N THR A 115 -14.38 -5.60 25.58
CA THR A 115 -14.04 -6.72 24.70
C THR A 115 -13.52 -6.20 23.37
N LEU A 116 -12.75 -7.01 22.65
CA LEU A 116 -12.29 -6.67 21.32
C LEU A 116 -13.47 -6.73 20.35
N PHE A 117 -13.81 -5.62 19.71
CA PHE A 117 -14.87 -5.54 18.69
C PHE A 117 -16.23 -6.09 19.15
N GLY A 118 -16.63 -5.73 20.37
CA GLY A 118 -17.98 -5.98 20.88
C GLY A 118 -18.37 -7.44 21.17
N ASN A 119 -17.44 -8.40 21.10
CA ASN A 119 -17.70 -9.78 21.54
C ASN A 119 -16.42 -10.51 22.03
N ARG A 120 -16.61 -11.69 22.62
CA ARG A 120 -15.52 -12.53 23.18
C ARG A 120 -14.89 -13.50 22.18
N GLY A 121 -15.52 -13.70 21.01
CA GLY A 121 -15.09 -14.68 20.01
C GLY A 121 -13.84 -14.25 19.24
N ALA A 122 -13.30 -15.16 18.43
CA ALA A 122 -12.21 -14.88 17.49
C ALA A 122 -12.68 -14.16 16.21
N ALA A 123 -13.99 -14.02 16.01
CA ALA A 123 -14.60 -13.33 14.89
C ALA A 123 -15.90 -12.62 15.32
N VAL A 124 -16.39 -11.72 14.47
CA VAL A 124 -17.61 -10.92 14.67
C VAL A 124 -18.62 -11.29 13.58
N PRO A 125 -19.89 -11.57 13.92
CA PRO A 125 -20.95 -11.84 12.93
C PRO A 125 -21.43 -10.54 12.25
N PRO A 126 -22.19 -10.61 11.13
CA PRO A 126 -22.47 -9.45 10.28
C PRO A 126 -23.35 -8.40 10.98
N ASP A 127 -24.32 -8.83 11.78
CA ASP A 127 -25.20 -7.96 12.58
C ASP A 127 -24.38 -7.08 13.54
N LYS A 128 -23.42 -7.69 14.24
CA LYS A 128 -22.52 -6.98 15.14
C LYS A 128 -21.52 -6.12 14.38
N TYR A 129 -20.99 -6.62 13.27
CA TYR A 129 -20.09 -5.84 12.43
C TYR A 129 -20.75 -4.55 11.95
N ASN A 130 -22.01 -4.61 11.52
CA ASN A 130 -22.75 -3.44 11.05
C ASN A 130 -23.16 -2.49 12.19
N ALA A 131 -23.23 -2.97 13.44
CA ALA A 131 -23.52 -2.16 14.61
C ALA A 131 -22.27 -1.51 15.25
N LEU A 132 -21.07 -1.93 14.85
CA LEU A 132 -19.81 -1.35 15.32
C LEU A 132 -19.45 -0.09 14.51
N ASP A 133 -18.71 0.80 15.14
CA ASP A 133 -18.18 2.03 14.53
C ASP A 133 -16.64 2.05 14.42
N TYR A 134 -15.98 0.93 14.74
CA TYR A 134 -14.53 0.77 14.64
C TYR A 134 -14.13 -0.65 14.26
N SER A 135 -13.09 -0.77 13.43
CA SER A 135 -12.52 -2.06 13.01
C SER A 135 -11.04 -2.20 13.33
N LEU A 136 -10.43 -1.18 13.95
CA LEU A 136 -9.03 -1.10 14.31
C LEU A 136 -8.88 -0.61 15.75
N ILE A 137 -7.92 -1.18 16.47
CA ILE A 137 -7.57 -0.76 17.82
C ILE A 137 -6.09 -1.03 18.10
N LEU A 138 -5.44 -0.13 18.84
CA LEU A 138 -4.10 -0.35 19.37
C LEU A 138 -4.22 -0.66 20.86
N ILE A 139 -3.64 -1.78 21.29
CA ILE A 139 -3.57 -2.15 22.70
C ILE A 139 -2.13 -2.41 23.14
N LYS A 140 -1.86 -2.30 24.43
CA LYS A 140 -0.64 -2.80 25.06
C LYS A 140 -0.96 -4.09 25.81
N CYS A 141 -0.16 -5.12 25.59
CA CYS A 141 -0.41 -6.46 26.10
C CYS A 141 0.89 -7.10 26.61
N SER A 142 0.90 -7.50 27.88
CA SER A 142 1.94 -8.33 28.49
C SER A 142 1.57 -9.81 28.53
N ASP A 143 0.27 -10.13 28.62
CA ASP A 143 -0.24 -11.51 28.65
C ASP A 143 -0.56 -11.98 27.24
N ILE A 144 0.50 -12.30 26.48
CA ILE A 144 0.43 -12.88 25.14
C ILE A 144 1.48 -13.97 24.96
N LYS A 145 1.08 -15.07 24.31
CA LYS A 145 1.98 -16.15 23.86
C LYS A 145 1.78 -16.43 22.38
N PHE A 146 2.86 -16.30 21.61
CA PHE A 146 2.91 -16.65 20.19
C PHE A 146 3.21 -18.13 20.01
N TYR A 147 2.67 -18.71 18.93
CA TYR A 147 2.90 -20.10 18.52
C TYR A 147 2.53 -20.30 17.04
N GLU A 148 2.91 -21.45 16.48
CA GLU A 148 2.46 -21.89 15.17
C GLU A 148 1.34 -22.92 15.31
N LYS A 149 0.17 -22.62 14.73
CA LYS A 149 -0.92 -23.58 14.62
C LYS A 149 -0.65 -24.49 13.44
N ASP A 150 -0.53 -25.79 13.74
CA ASP A 150 -0.50 -26.83 12.71
C ASP A 150 -1.81 -26.82 11.90
N ARG A 151 -1.66 -26.90 10.58
CA ARG A 151 -2.75 -26.98 9.59
C ARG A 151 -2.46 -28.01 8.50
N SER A 152 -1.54 -28.93 8.77
CA SER A 152 -1.17 -30.04 7.87
C SER A 152 -2.39 -30.88 7.47
N GLU A 153 -3.36 -31.06 8.36
CA GLU A 153 -4.64 -31.73 8.08
C GLU A 153 -5.43 -31.09 6.91
N TRP A 154 -5.21 -29.81 6.62
CA TRP A 154 -5.83 -29.06 5.52
C TRP A 154 -4.87 -28.83 4.34
N ASN A 155 -3.71 -29.50 4.34
CA ASN A 155 -2.62 -29.27 3.39
C ASN A 155 -2.20 -27.78 3.31
N LYS A 156 -2.16 -27.11 4.48
CA LYS A 156 -1.78 -25.69 4.61
C LYS A 156 -0.56 -25.56 5.50
N GLU A 157 0.30 -24.61 5.14
CA GLU A 157 1.43 -24.18 5.98
C GLU A 157 0.98 -23.81 7.40
N PRO A 158 1.81 -24.05 8.43
CA PRO A 158 1.55 -23.59 9.79
C PRO A 158 1.18 -22.10 9.83
N GLN A 159 0.23 -21.76 10.70
CA GLN A 159 -0.21 -20.38 10.87
C GLN A 159 0.38 -19.78 12.14
N PRO A 160 1.16 -18.69 12.05
CA PRO A 160 1.53 -17.89 13.21
C PRO A 160 0.29 -17.30 13.90
N ARG A 161 0.17 -17.51 15.21
CA ARG A 161 -0.95 -17.06 16.05
C ARG A 161 -0.46 -16.51 17.37
N GLY A 162 -1.28 -15.70 18.02
CA GLY A 162 -1.07 -15.18 19.37
C GLY A 162 -2.27 -15.48 20.26
N LYS A 163 -2.01 -16.13 21.40
CA LYS A 163 -2.97 -16.27 22.50
C LYS A 163 -2.76 -15.12 23.47
N LEU A 164 -3.71 -14.19 23.55
CA LEU A 164 -3.62 -13.01 24.41
C LEU A 164 -4.78 -12.90 25.39
N LYS A 165 -4.59 -12.13 26.45
CA LYS A 165 -5.64 -11.70 27.37
C LYS A 165 -5.88 -10.19 27.25
N TYR A 166 -7.13 -9.81 27.04
CA TYR A 166 -7.59 -8.41 27.04
C TYR A 166 -8.83 -8.30 27.94
N ASN A 167 -8.75 -7.45 28.98
CA ASN A 167 -9.82 -7.26 29.97
C ASN A 167 -10.43 -8.58 30.49
N SER A 168 -9.54 -9.51 30.88
CA SER A 168 -9.88 -10.86 31.35
C SER A 168 -10.45 -11.85 30.33
N VAL A 169 -10.68 -11.41 29.10
CA VAL A 169 -11.10 -12.29 28.00
C VAL A 169 -9.87 -12.81 27.26
N LYS A 170 -9.83 -14.12 27.02
CA LYS A 170 -8.77 -14.76 26.23
C LYS A 170 -9.16 -14.78 24.75
N TYR A 171 -8.21 -14.43 23.89
CA TYR A 171 -8.34 -14.50 22.45
C TYR A 171 -7.21 -15.32 21.87
N ASP A 172 -7.51 -16.07 20.82
CA ASP A 172 -6.53 -16.79 20.02
C ASP A 172 -6.66 -16.27 18.59
N LEU A 173 -5.74 -15.42 18.16
CA LEU A 173 -5.85 -14.65 16.93
C LEU A 173 -4.71 -14.96 15.95
N PRO A 174 -4.98 -15.04 14.63
CA PRO A 174 -3.93 -15.13 13.63
C PRO A 174 -3.09 -13.85 13.58
N VAL A 175 -1.77 -14.03 13.45
CA VAL A 175 -0.82 -12.94 13.22
C VAL A 175 -0.69 -12.72 11.71
N THR A 176 -0.99 -11.51 11.28
CA THR A 176 -0.95 -11.09 9.86
C THR A 176 0.13 -10.04 9.59
N ASP A 177 0.84 -9.58 10.64
CA ASP A 177 2.07 -8.79 10.52
C ASP A 177 3.15 -9.60 9.79
N PRO A 178 3.64 -9.17 8.62
CA PRO A 178 4.56 -9.95 7.79
C PRO A 178 5.91 -10.14 8.44
N LEU A 179 6.43 -9.10 9.10
CA LEU A 179 7.74 -9.13 9.73
C LEU A 179 7.65 -10.00 10.98
N PHE A 180 6.65 -9.77 11.82
CA PHE A 180 6.54 -10.53 13.07
C PHE A 180 6.18 -12.00 12.85
N ARG A 181 5.46 -12.34 11.77
CA ARG A 181 5.29 -13.74 11.35
C ARG A 181 6.62 -14.44 11.13
N GLN A 182 7.57 -13.78 10.45
CA GLN A 182 8.90 -14.36 10.24
C GLN A 182 9.65 -14.54 11.57
N VAL A 183 9.47 -13.63 12.53
CA VAL A 183 10.06 -13.78 13.87
C VAL A 183 9.53 -15.02 14.57
N ILE A 184 8.21 -15.24 14.53
CA ILE A 184 7.57 -16.44 15.11
C ILE A 184 8.12 -17.71 14.46
N GLN A 185 8.26 -17.71 13.13
CA GLN A 185 8.70 -18.87 12.34
C GLN A 185 10.19 -19.16 12.51
N ASN A 186 11.03 -18.13 12.62
CA ASN A 186 12.48 -18.29 12.70
C ASN A 186 12.98 -18.49 14.14
N ASP A 187 12.35 -17.82 15.11
CA ASP A 187 12.75 -17.84 16.50
C ASP A 187 11.56 -17.59 17.43
N LEU A 188 10.79 -18.67 17.67
CA LEU A 188 9.62 -18.63 18.54
C LEU A 188 9.98 -18.24 19.98
N THR A 189 11.18 -18.59 20.45
CA THR A 189 11.68 -18.21 21.77
C THR A 189 11.85 -16.69 21.85
N LYS A 190 12.49 -16.08 20.84
CA LYS A 190 12.61 -14.63 20.74
C LYS A 190 11.27 -13.94 20.60
N ALA A 191 10.35 -14.48 19.80
CA ALA A 191 9.01 -13.92 19.65
C ALA A 191 8.25 -13.81 20.99
N ASN A 192 8.59 -14.66 21.96
CA ASN A 192 7.99 -14.70 23.30
C ASN A 192 8.90 -14.14 24.40
N SER A 193 10.05 -13.52 24.07
CA SER A 193 11.03 -13.07 25.06
C SER A 193 10.87 -11.60 25.49
N TYR A 194 9.91 -10.86 24.93
CA TYR A 194 9.75 -9.43 25.19
C TYR A 194 8.81 -9.17 26.36
N ASP A 195 9.02 -8.05 27.06
CA ASP A 195 8.28 -7.71 28.28
C ASP A 195 6.82 -7.36 27.99
N ASN A 196 6.60 -6.63 26.89
CA ASN A 196 5.30 -6.14 26.45
C ASN A 196 5.25 -6.04 24.92
N TYR A 197 4.04 -6.01 24.39
CA TYR A 197 3.77 -5.82 22.97
C TYR A 197 2.70 -4.76 22.80
N TYR A 198 2.91 -3.82 21.88
CA TYR A 198 1.79 -3.07 21.30
C TYR A 198 1.25 -3.86 20.11
N LEU A 199 -0.06 -4.07 20.11
CA LEU A 199 -0.74 -4.87 19.11
C LEU A 199 -1.76 -3.99 18.41
N THR A 200 -1.57 -3.82 17.10
CA THR A 200 -2.63 -3.30 16.23
C THR A 200 -3.53 -4.48 15.90
N LEU A 201 -4.75 -4.45 16.41
CA LEU A 201 -5.76 -5.46 16.17
C LEU A 201 -6.75 -4.94 15.12
N SER A 202 -7.20 -5.83 14.24
CA SER A 202 -8.04 -5.47 13.09
C SER A 202 -9.14 -6.50 12.85
N LEU A 203 -10.28 -6.07 12.31
CA LEU A 203 -11.25 -6.97 11.70
C LEU A 203 -10.90 -7.23 10.24
N GLY A 204 -10.90 -8.51 9.88
CA GLY A 204 -10.79 -9.00 8.52
C GLY A 204 -12.04 -8.71 7.70
N VAL A 205 -11.94 -9.02 6.41
CA VAL A 205 -13.09 -9.03 5.50
C VAL A 205 -14.05 -10.15 5.90
N GLU A 206 -15.26 -10.09 5.39
CA GLU A 206 -16.22 -11.17 5.56
C GLU A 206 -15.72 -12.46 4.90
N HIS A 207 -15.80 -13.56 5.63
CA HIS A 207 -15.60 -14.92 5.12
C HIS A 207 -16.61 -15.84 5.80
N GLU A 208 -17.47 -16.48 5.00
CA GLU A 208 -18.55 -17.34 5.51
C GLU A 208 -19.44 -16.60 6.55
N GLU A 209 -19.80 -15.35 6.28
CA GLU A 209 -20.58 -14.48 7.19
C GLU A 209 -19.84 -14.08 8.49
N TRP A 210 -18.52 -14.25 8.58
CA TRP A 210 -17.75 -13.85 9.76
C TRP A 210 -16.58 -12.92 9.44
N HIS A 211 -16.39 -11.90 10.29
CA HIS A 211 -15.24 -11.01 10.27
C HIS A 211 -14.21 -11.46 11.32
N SER A 212 -13.13 -12.11 10.87
CA SER A 212 -12.07 -12.59 11.76
C SER A 212 -11.34 -11.45 12.47
N LYS A 213 -11.02 -11.61 13.74
CA LYS A 213 -10.12 -10.71 14.48
C LYS A 213 -8.68 -11.12 14.21
N LEU A 214 -7.82 -10.14 13.94
CA LEU A 214 -6.44 -10.37 13.50
C LEU A 214 -5.49 -9.55 14.36
N ILE A 215 -4.28 -10.07 14.59
CA ILE A 215 -3.13 -9.27 15.02
C ILE A 215 -2.47 -8.75 13.75
N ALA A 216 -2.71 -7.48 13.40
CA ALA A 216 -2.29 -6.84 12.15
C ALA A 216 -0.93 -6.12 12.26
N GLY A 217 -0.54 -5.71 13.46
CA GLY A 217 0.78 -5.13 13.71
C GLY A 217 1.29 -5.58 15.07
N VAL A 218 2.59 -5.87 15.17
CA VAL A 218 3.24 -6.23 16.44
C VAL A 218 4.48 -5.37 16.65
N ILE A 219 4.48 -4.63 17.75
CA ILE A 219 5.60 -3.78 18.16
C ILE A 219 6.07 -4.29 19.53
N PRO A 220 7.14 -5.10 19.60
CA PRO A 220 7.68 -5.57 20.87
C PRO A 220 8.42 -4.46 21.63
N VAL A 221 8.50 -4.61 22.95
CA VAL A 221 9.15 -3.67 23.86
C VAL A 221 10.21 -4.41 24.66
N VAL A 222 11.42 -3.85 24.73
CA VAL A 222 12.50 -4.32 25.62
C VAL A 222 12.79 -3.20 26.61
N GLY A 223 12.56 -3.45 27.91
CA GLY A 223 12.74 -2.42 28.94
C GLY A 223 11.90 -1.16 28.67
N ALA A 224 12.55 0.00 28.55
CA ALA A 224 11.89 1.29 28.32
C ALA A 224 11.78 1.71 26.84
N SER A 225 12.18 0.84 25.89
CA SER A 225 12.25 1.20 24.47
C SER A 225 11.43 0.23 23.60
N PRO A 226 10.57 0.74 22.69
CA PRO A 226 10.01 -0.06 21.61
C PRO A 226 11.15 -0.48 20.68
N THR A 227 11.31 -1.79 20.48
CA THR A 227 12.36 -2.34 19.63
C THR A 227 11.69 -2.77 18.33
N MET A 228 12.17 -2.30 17.18
CA MET A 228 11.81 -2.98 15.95
C MET A 228 12.37 -4.39 16.04
N VAL A 229 11.61 -5.40 15.61
CA VAL A 229 12.28 -6.66 15.32
C VAL A 229 13.16 -6.42 14.11
N CYS A 230 14.42 -6.11 14.37
CA CYS A 230 15.48 -6.25 13.40
C CYS A 230 15.67 -7.76 13.28
N LEU A 231 15.16 -8.34 12.20
CA LEU A 231 15.60 -9.68 11.83
C LEU A 231 17.14 -9.61 11.78
N PRO A 232 17.89 -10.55 12.39
CA PRO A 232 19.32 -10.61 12.13
C PRO A 232 19.47 -10.58 10.61
N GLN A 233 20.35 -9.70 10.11
CA GLN A 233 20.66 -9.58 8.69
C GLN A 233 21.22 -10.92 8.18
N GLN A 234 20.33 -11.88 7.94
CA GLN A 234 20.57 -12.91 6.96
C GLN A 234 19.98 -12.35 5.67
N ASN A 235 20.85 -12.26 4.67
CA ASN A 235 20.55 -11.94 3.29
C ASN A 235 19.41 -12.82 2.76
N ILE A 236 18.17 -12.45 3.06
CA ILE A 236 17.01 -12.85 2.28
C ILE A 236 16.49 -11.55 1.71
N TYR A 237 17.14 -11.14 0.61
CA TYR A 237 16.44 -10.38 -0.40
C TYR A 237 15.11 -11.12 -0.60
N TYR A 238 14.00 -10.55 -0.13
CA TYR A 238 12.82 -10.58 -0.97
C TYR A 238 13.35 -10.06 -2.29
N LYS A 239 13.66 -10.96 -3.24
CA LYS A 239 13.73 -10.57 -4.64
C LYS A 239 12.37 -9.94 -4.86
N ARG A 240 12.33 -8.60 -4.76
CA ARG A 240 11.26 -7.82 -5.37
C ARG A 240 11.16 -8.46 -6.75
N PRO A 241 9.99 -8.99 -7.17
CA PRO A 241 9.82 -9.18 -8.60
C PRO A 241 10.26 -7.83 -9.20
N PRO A 242 11.19 -7.83 -10.17
CA PRO A 242 11.71 -6.59 -10.72
C PRO A 242 10.53 -5.66 -10.92
N LYS A 243 10.57 -4.47 -10.32
CA LYS A 243 9.50 -3.49 -10.49
C LYS A 243 9.36 -3.35 -11.99
N GLU A 244 8.27 -3.91 -12.53
CA GLU A 244 8.10 -3.97 -13.97
C GLU A 244 8.18 -2.54 -14.45
N ASP A 245 9.13 -2.27 -15.34
CA ASP A 245 9.43 -0.91 -15.75
C ASP A 245 8.12 -0.24 -16.17
N SER A 246 7.87 0.97 -15.67
CA SER A 246 6.59 1.64 -15.88
C SER A 246 6.31 1.81 -17.38
N ALA A 247 7.37 1.92 -18.19
CA ALA A 247 7.25 1.91 -19.64
C ALA A 247 6.80 0.53 -20.17
N THR A 248 7.38 -0.58 -19.68
CA THR A 248 6.97 -1.96 -20.03
C THR A 248 5.50 -2.24 -19.71
N VAL A 249 4.99 -1.78 -18.57
CA VAL A 249 3.56 -1.92 -18.25
C VAL A 249 2.69 -1.13 -19.23
N THR A 250 3.09 0.08 -19.65
CA THR A 250 2.41 0.83 -20.72
C THR A 250 2.36 0.01 -22.01
N PHE A 251 3.51 -0.50 -22.41
CA PHE A 251 3.68 -1.20 -23.68
C PHE A 251 2.85 -2.48 -23.73
N ASN A 252 2.84 -3.27 -22.66
CA ASN A 252 2.03 -4.48 -22.54
C ASN A 252 0.53 -4.19 -22.66
N LEU A 253 0.03 -3.09 -22.09
CA LEU A 253 -1.37 -2.69 -22.23
C LEU A 253 -1.69 -2.20 -23.65
N PHE A 254 -0.75 -1.49 -24.29
CA PHE A 254 -0.88 -1.06 -25.68
C PHE A 254 -0.87 -2.25 -26.65
N GLN A 255 -0.03 -3.26 -26.40
CA GLN A 255 -0.03 -4.51 -27.16
C GLN A 255 -1.35 -5.28 -27.05
N LYS A 256 -2.05 -5.15 -25.92
CA LYS A 256 -3.41 -5.69 -25.71
C LYS A 256 -4.53 -4.86 -26.39
N GLY A 257 -4.18 -3.86 -27.19
CA GLY A 257 -5.13 -3.08 -27.99
C GLY A 257 -5.76 -1.89 -27.26
N MET A 258 -5.29 -1.54 -26.07
CA MET A 258 -5.77 -0.33 -25.39
C MET A 258 -5.20 0.93 -26.05
N SER A 259 -6.03 1.97 -26.19
CA SER A 259 -5.61 3.30 -26.63
C SER A 259 -4.80 4.05 -25.56
N ILE A 260 -4.06 5.08 -25.98
CA ILE A 260 -3.25 5.91 -25.08
C ILE A 260 -4.11 6.51 -23.94
N ASP A 261 -5.28 7.03 -24.25
CA ASP A 261 -6.18 7.64 -23.26
C ASP A 261 -6.74 6.61 -22.27
N GLN A 262 -7.08 5.40 -22.76
CA GLN A 262 -7.53 4.32 -21.90
C GLN A 262 -6.42 3.84 -20.97
N ILE A 263 -5.18 3.78 -21.45
CA ILE A 263 -4.01 3.42 -20.63
C ILE A 263 -3.73 4.52 -19.60
N ALA A 264 -3.79 5.79 -20.02
CA ALA A 264 -3.61 6.95 -19.15
C ALA A 264 -4.61 6.92 -17.98
N ALA A 265 -5.90 6.76 -18.28
CA ALA A 265 -6.96 6.65 -17.28
C ALA A 265 -6.78 5.42 -16.37
N LYS A 266 -6.49 4.24 -16.96
CA LYS A 266 -6.31 2.99 -16.19
C LYS A 266 -5.10 3.05 -15.26
N ARG A 267 -4.05 3.78 -15.63
CA ARG A 267 -2.79 3.86 -14.87
C ARG A 267 -2.65 5.12 -14.03
N GLY A 268 -3.61 6.06 -14.08
CA GLY A 268 -3.53 7.33 -13.36
C GLY A 268 -2.42 8.25 -13.85
N PHE A 269 -2.08 8.20 -15.14
CA PHE A 269 -1.07 9.04 -15.78
C PHE A 269 -1.69 10.01 -16.79
N SER A 270 -0.95 11.03 -17.21
CA SER A 270 -1.37 11.86 -18.35
C SER A 270 -1.11 11.15 -19.68
N PRO A 271 -1.88 11.45 -20.74
CA PRO A 271 -1.61 10.94 -22.10
C PRO A 271 -0.18 11.23 -22.58
N ASP A 272 0.39 12.38 -22.20
CA ASP A 272 1.78 12.74 -22.52
C ASP A 272 2.80 11.82 -21.84
N THR A 273 2.53 11.38 -20.61
CA THR A 273 3.40 10.45 -19.87
C THR A 273 3.39 9.09 -20.55
N ILE A 274 2.21 8.62 -20.96
CA ILE A 274 2.04 7.38 -21.72
C ILE A 274 2.76 7.48 -23.07
N SER A 275 2.62 8.60 -23.77
CA SER A 275 3.31 8.84 -25.04
C SER A 275 4.83 8.85 -24.91
N THR A 276 5.33 9.40 -23.80
CA THR A 276 6.76 9.39 -23.46
C THR A 276 7.24 7.97 -23.18
N HIS A 277 6.49 7.17 -22.43
CA HIS A 277 6.80 5.75 -22.22
C HIS A 277 6.87 4.94 -23.53
N LEU A 278 5.93 5.15 -24.46
CA LEU A 278 5.90 4.42 -25.73
C LEU A 278 7.07 4.79 -26.65
N THR A 279 7.60 6.03 -26.54
CA THR A 279 8.75 6.50 -27.35
C THR A 279 9.94 5.55 -27.26
N ARG A 280 10.21 5.00 -26.08
CA ARG A 280 11.33 4.06 -25.85
C ARG A 280 11.20 2.77 -26.68
N PHE A 281 9.99 2.23 -26.80
CA PHE A 281 9.74 0.99 -27.55
C PHE A 281 9.71 1.23 -29.06
N ILE A 282 9.44 2.47 -29.47
CA ILE A 282 9.58 2.90 -30.86
C ILE A 282 11.06 3.01 -31.22
N GLU A 283 11.87 3.62 -30.35
CA GLU A 283 13.32 3.75 -30.52
C GLU A 283 14.03 2.39 -30.54
N SER A 284 13.58 1.41 -29.74
CA SER A 284 14.12 0.05 -29.76
C SER A 284 13.60 -0.82 -30.92
N GLY A 285 12.58 -0.38 -31.65
CA GLY A 285 11.93 -1.14 -32.72
C GLY A 285 10.92 -2.20 -32.25
N GLU A 286 10.69 -2.33 -30.94
CA GLU A 286 9.69 -3.24 -30.36
C GLU A 286 8.24 -2.81 -30.67
N LEU A 287 8.02 -1.51 -30.89
CA LEU A 287 6.75 -0.93 -31.29
C LEU A 287 6.83 -0.36 -32.71
N ASP A 288 6.13 -0.99 -33.66
CA ASP A 288 5.95 -0.41 -35.00
C ASP A 288 5.18 0.92 -34.90
N ILE A 289 5.86 2.01 -35.25
CA ILE A 289 5.30 3.36 -35.26
C ILE A 289 4.07 3.50 -36.16
N ARG A 290 3.89 2.64 -37.17
CA ARG A 290 2.70 2.65 -38.03
C ARG A 290 1.41 2.35 -37.27
N ARG A 291 1.51 1.81 -36.06
CA ARG A 291 0.37 1.63 -35.14
C ARG A 291 -0.10 2.93 -34.49
N LEU A 292 0.70 3.99 -34.57
CA LEU A 292 0.47 5.27 -33.91
C LEU A 292 0.38 6.43 -34.92
N VAL A 293 1.11 6.35 -36.03
CA VAL A 293 1.24 7.44 -37.00
C VAL A 293 1.07 6.91 -38.42
N SER A 294 0.33 7.65 -39.26
CA SER A 294 0.10 7.30 -40.66
C SER A 294 1.40 7.31 -41.50
N ASP A 295 1.49 6.45 -42.52
CA ASP A 295 2.63 6.39 -43.45
C ASP A 295 2.91 7.73 -44.16
N GLU A 296 1.89 8.54 -44.41
CA GLU A 296 2.06 9.87 -45.03
C GLU A 296 2.91 10.80 -44.15
N LYS A 297 2.53 10.94 -42.87
CA LYS A 297 3.25 11.75 -41.89
C LYS A 297 4.67 11.23 -41.66
N ILE A 298 4.84 9.90 -41.61
CA ILE A 298 6.16 9.26 -41.51
C ILE A 298 7.05 9.68 -42.70
N LYS A 299 6.54 9.58 -43.94
CA LYS A 299 7.28 9.98 -45.15
C LYS A 299 7.64 11.47 -45.14
N ARG A 300 6.74 12.34 -44.69
CA ARG A 300 6.96 13.79 -44.61
C ARG A 300 8.08 14.14 -43.63
N VAL A 301 8.01 13.64 -42.39
CA VAL A 301 9.03 13.91 -41.35
C VAL A 301 10.38 13.30 -41.74
N ALA A 302 10.41 12.06 -42.23
CA ALA A 302 11.66 11.42 -42.70
C ALA A 302 12.26 12.15 -43.91
N GLY A 303 11.44 12.67 -44.82
CA GLY A 303 11.87 13.50 -45.95
C GLY A 303 12.45 14.85 -45.52
N TYR A 304 11.95 15.42 -44.42
CA TYR A 304 12.52 16.64 -43.83
C TYR A 304 13.85 16.35 -43.13
N ARG A 305 13.92 15.33 -42.27
CA ARG A 305 15.16 14.94 -41.57
C ARG A 305 16.32 14.66 -42.54
N ARG A 306 16.06 14.03 -43.68
CA ARG A 306 17.09 13.77 -44.71
C ARG A 306 17.66 15.04 -45.35
N ARG A 307 16.86 16.11 -45.47
CA ARG A 307 17.30 17.40 -46.03
C ARG A 307 17.95 18.31 -44.99
N HIS A 308 17.69 18.05 -43.72
CA HIS A 308 18.16 18.83 -42.57
C HIS A 308 18.76 17.89 -41.50
N PRO A 309 19.86 17.18 -41.80
CA PRO A 309 20.45 16.21 -40.88
C PRO A 309 20.96 16.83 -39.57
N GLU A 310 21.28 18.12 -39.57
CA GLU A 310 21.76 18.91 -38.43
C GLU A 310 20.65 19.28 -37.42
N GLU A 311 19.37 19.17 -37.81
CA GLU A 311 18.25 19.64 -37.00
C GLU A 311 17.78 18.60 -35.98
N ASP A 312 18.27 18.68 -34.75
CA ASP A 312 17.94 17.74 -33.67
C ASP A 312 16.78 18.20 -32.75
N LYS A 313 16.26 19.41 -32.96
CA LYS A 313 15.15 19.98 -32.15
C LYS A 313 13.81 19.75 -32.83
N LEU A 314 12.74 19.58 -32.05
CA LEU A 314 11.39 19.32 -32.60
C LEU A 314 10.72 20.55 -33.23
N LYS A 315 11.03 21.76 -32.75
CA LYS A 315 10.39 23.01 -33.19
C LYS A 315 10.54 23.28 -34.70
N PRO A 316 11.74 23.14 -35.31
CA PRO A 316 11.92 23.27 -36.76
C PRO A 316 10.99 22.37 -37.58
N PHE A 317 10.79 21.11 -37.17
CA PHE A 317 9.86 20.20 -37.84
C PHE A 317 8.41 20.67 -37.69
N PHE A 318 8.02 21.06 -36.48
CA PHE A 318 6.66 21.56 -36.21
C PHE A 318 6.34 22.79 -37.06
N ASP A 319 7.26 23.75 -37.12
CA ASP A 319 7.12 24.97 -37.91
C ASP A 319 7.08 24.66 -39.41
N ALA A 320 7.94 23.76 -39.90
CA ALA A 320 7.99 23.36 -41.32
C ALA A 320 6.71 22.68 -41.81
N PHE A 321 5.94 22.06 -40.91
CA PHE A 321 4.64 21.49 -41.19
C PHE A 321 3.47 22.36 -40.72
N ASN A 322 3.71 23.65 -40.40
CA ASN A 322 2.70 24.60 -39.94
C ASN A 322 1.83 24.08 -38.77
N GLY A 323 2.41 23.25 -37.89
CA GLY A 323 1.73 22.63 -36.77
C GLY A 323 0.77 21.48 -37.11
N GLU A 324 0.68 21.06 -38.37
CA GLU A 324 -0.18 19.95 -38.82
C GLU A 324 0.24 18.60 -38.21
N ILE A 325 1.54 18.43 -37.92
CA ILE A 325 2.07 17.25 -37.24
C ILE A 325 2.44 17.65 -35.80
N PRO A 326 1.78 17.08 -34.77
CA PRO A 326 2.02 17.46 -33.38
C PRO A 326 3.40 16.99 -32.91
N TYR A 327 3.94 17.68 -31.90
CA TYR A 327 5.25 17.38 -31.30
C TYR A 327 5.44 15.91 -30.90
N THR A 328 4.39 15.26 -30.40
CA THR A 328 4.43 13.85 -29.98
C THR A 328 4.69 12.92 -31.16
N GLU A 329 4.01 13.12 -32.28
CA GLU A 329 4.19 12.31 -33.49
C GLU A 329 5.55 12.58 -34.14
N ILE A 330 6.00 13.84 -34.18
CA ILE A 330 7.35 14.18 -34.66
C ILE A 330 8.40 13.43 -33.81
N ARG A 331 8.27 13.46 -32.48
CA ARG A 331 9.19 12.78 -31.56
C ARG A 331 9.23 11.28 -31.82
N TRP A 332 8.07 10.64 -31.98
CA TRP A 332 8.01 9.21 -32.29
C TRP A 332 8.67 8.89 -33.63
N ILE A 333 8.39 9.68 -34.68
CA ILE A 333 8.99 9.43 -36.00
C ILE A 333 10.51 9.57 -35.95
N LEU A 334 11.02 10.61 -35.29
CA LEU A 334 12.46 10.79 -35.11
C LEU A 334 13.10 9.67 -34.30
N ALA A 335 12.41 9.14 -33.28
CA ALA A 335 12.86 7.98 -32.52
C ALA A 335 12.91 6.70 -33.39
N ALA A 336 11.97 6.52 -34.32
CA ALA A 336 11.90 5.34 -35.18
C ALA A 336 12.95 5.31 -36.30
N ILE A 337 13.46 6.47 -36.71
CA ILE A 337 14.41 6.61 -37.84
C ILE A 337 15.85 6.86 -37.40
N LYS A 338 16.11 6.72 -36.10
CA LYS A 338 17.37 7.08 -35.45
C LYS A 338 18.52 6.15 -35.80
#